data_AF-A0A6C1KBG4-F1
#
_entry.id   AF-A0A6C1KBG4-F1
#
_cell.length_a   1.000
_cell.length_b   1.000
_cell.length_c   1.000
_cell.angle_alpha   90.00
_cell.angle_beta   90.00
_cell.angle_gamma   90.00
#
_symmetry.space_group_name_H-M   'P 1'
#
loop_
_entity.id
_entity.type
_entity.pdbx_description
1 polymer ?
#
loop_
_entity_poly.entity_id
_entity_poly.type
_entity_poly.pdbx_seq_one_letter_code
_entity_poly.pdbx_strand_id
1 'polypeptide(L)'
;MADLLPLISDGEEFTLLASDDNTHFVLRFKPDGLTADLSGEDAERFRGDYETVKSQFPDWSSDQLLAQLWDQGGYSWLAAQDG
;
A
#
# COMPACT_ATOMS: atom_id res chain seq x y z
N MET A 1 2.33 -5.17 21.59
CA MET A 1 0.93 -5.40 21.13
C MET A 1 0.99 -5.13 19.65
N ALA A 2 0.54 -6.05 18.79
CA ALA A 2 0.60 -5.82 17.34
C ALA A 2 -0.33 -4.65 17.03
N ASP A 3 0.23 -3.51 16.64
CA ASP A 3 -0.52 -2.35 16.17
C ASP A 3 -1.42 -2.82 15.03
N LEU A 4 -2.72 -2.93 15.33
CA LEU A 4 -3.74 -3.30 14.37
C LEU A 4 -3.93 -2.11 13.43
N LEU A 5 -3.05 -1.98 12.44
CA LEU A 5 -3.25 -1.02 11.36
C LEU A 5 -4.60 -1.32 10.69
N PRO A 6 -5.55 -0.38 10.67
CA PRO A 6 -6.81 -0.61 9.99
C PRO A 6 -6.58 -0.96 8.52
N LEU A 7 -7.32 -1.96 8.07
CA LEU A 7 -7.36 -2.37 6.68
C LEU A 7 -8.05 -1.28 5.86
N ILE A 8 -7.32 -0.67 4.94
CA ILE A 8 -7.85 0.35 4.04
C ILE A 8 -8.41 -0.30 2.78
N SER A 9 -7.64 -1.19 2.19
CA SER A 9 -8.02 -1.91 0.98
C SER A 9 -7.52 -3.34 1.07
N ASP A 10 -8.44 -4.27 0.86
CA ASP A 10 -8.14 -5.69 0.74
C ASP A 10 -8.34 -6.09 -0.72
N GLY A 11 -7.34 -6.76 -1.26
CA GLY A 11 -7.32 -7.37 -2.58
C GLY A 11 -6.96 -8.84 -2.46
N GLU A 12 -7.11 -9.58 -3.55
CA GLU A 12 -6.76 -11.01 -3.61
C GLU A 12 -5.25 -11.22 -3.44
N GLU A 13 -4.43 -10.37 -4.06
CA GLU A 13 -2.97 -10.46 -4.09
C GLU A 13 -2.32 -9.39 -3.20
N PHE A 14 -2.90 -8.18 -3.17
CA PHE A 14 -2.39 -7.05 -2.41
C PHE A 14 -3.28 -6.71 -1.21
N THR A 15 -2.69 -6.11 -0.19
CA THR A 15 -3.41 -5.59 0.97
C THR A 15 -2.76 -4.32 1.43
N LEU A 16 -3.58 -3.28 1.58
CA LEU A 16 -3.18 -2.00 2.10
C LEU A 16 -3.76 -1.81 3.49
N LEU A 17 -2.87 -1.66 4.46
CA LEU A 17 -3.20 -1.22 5.81
C LEU A 17 -2.66 0.19 6.00
N ALA A 18 -3.32 0.97 6.84
CA ALA A 18 -2.82 2.28 7.22
C ALA A 18 -3.20 2.58 8.66
N SER A 19 -2.43 3.43 9.32
CA SER A 19 -2.84 4.02 10.60
C SER A 19 -4.04 4.95 10.41
N ASP A 20 -4.87 5.09 11.44
CA ASP A 20 -6.03 6.00 11.44
C ASP A 20 -5.62 7.46 11.13
N ASP A 21 -4.44 7.86 11.60
CA ASP A 21 -3.85 9.19 11.37
C ASP A 21 -3.28 9.36 9.94
N ASN A 22 -3.29 8.30 9.11
CA ASN A 22 -2.72 8.29 7.76
C ASN A 22 -1.23 8.68 7.70
N THR A 23 -0.50 8.50 8.80
CA THR A 23 0.95 8.78 8.93
C THR A 23 1.82 7.56 8.67
N HIS A 24 1.20 6.39 8.52
CA HIS A 24 1.86 5.12 8.27
C HIS A 24 0.97 4.24 7.40
N PHE A 25 1.53 3.72 6.31
CA PHE A 25 0.89 2.79 5.38
C PHE A 25 1.74 1.53 5.26
N VAL A 26 1.08 0.40 5.16
CA VAL A 26 1.71 -0.90 4.97
C VAL A 26 1.08 -1.56 3.76
N LEU A 27 1.86 -1.69 2.69
CA LEU A 27 1.44 -2.37 1.48
C LEU A 27 2.03 -3.78 1.48
N ARG A 28 1.17 -4.78 1.59
CA ARG A 28 1.54 -6.19 1.63
C ARG A 28 1.19 -6.88 0.32
N PHE A 29 2.16 -7.55 -0.26
CA PHE A 29 2.02 -8.46 -1.39
C PHE A 29 1.99 -9.90 -0.87
N LYS A 30 0.79 -10.49 -0.81
CA LYS A 30 0.55 -11.84 -0.29
C LYS A 30 1.29 -12.95 -1.05
N PRO A 31 1.30 -12.99 -2.39
CA PRO A 31 1.85 -14.14 -3.11
C PRO A 31 3.37 -14.31 -2.89
N ASP A 32 4.10 -13.22 -2.70
CA ASP A 32 5.55 -13.25 -2.43
C ASP A 32 5.89 -13.00 -0.95
N GLY A 33 4.90 -12.67 -0.11
CA GLY A 33 5.10 -12.35 1.30
C GLY A 33 5.88 -11.07 1.55
N LEU A 34 5.92 -10.16 0.58
CA LEU A 34 6.63 -8.89 0.67
C LEU A 34 5.75 -7.83 1.33
N THR A 35 6.35 -6.99 2.17
CA THR A 35 5.66 -5.92 2.88
C THR A 35 6.47 -4.64 2.77
N ALA A 36 5.89 -3.61 2.14
CA ALA A 36 6.44 -2.27 2.08
C ALA A 36 5.86 -1.44 3.23
N ASP A 37 6.75 -1.02 4.13
CA ASP A 37 6.44 -0.12 5.23
C ASP A 37 6.71 1.31 4.79
N LEU A 38 5.67 2.14 4.77
CA LEU A 38 5.70 3.51 4.27
C LEU A 38 5.31 4.44 5.41
N SER A 39 6.30 5.15 5.97
CA SER A 39 6.11 6.07 7.11
C SER A 39 6.65 7.46 6.78
N GLY A 40 6.12 8.48 7.45
CA GLY A 40 6.61 9.86 7.28
C GLY A 40 6.43 10.37 5.85
N GLU A 41 7.50 10.81 5.21
CA GLU A 41 7.47 11.38 3.85
C GLU A 41 6.98 10.37 2.80
N ASP A 42 7.31 9.08 2.97
CA ASP A 42 6.85 8.01 2.07
C ASP A 42 5.34 7.78 2.18
N ALA A 43 4.77 7.94 3.38
CA ALA A 43 3.33 7.84 3.62
C ALA A 43 2.56 8.98 2.92
N GLU A 44 3.06 10.22 3.04
CA GLU A 44 2.46 11.38 2.38
C GLU A 44 2.49 11.23 0.85
N ARG A 45 3.61 10.75 0.32
CA ARG A 45 3.77 10.48 -1.11
C ARG A 45 2.84 9.36 -1.58
N PHE A 46 2.81 8.23 -0.85
CA PHE A 46 1.94 7.10 -1.16
C PHE A 46 0.47 7.50 -1.21
N ARG A 47 0.02 8.28 -0.24
CA ARG A 47 -1.34 8.79 -0.23
C ARG A 47 -1.65 9.63 -1.47
N GLY A 48 -0.76 10.57 -1.83
CA GLY A 48 -0.91 11.39 -3.02
C GLY A 48 -0.98 10.57 -4.31
N ASP A 49 -0.10 9.58 -4.45
CA ASP A 49 -0.12 8.64 -5.57
C ASP A 49 -1.41 7.80 -5.58
N TYR A 50 -1.84 7.28 -4.42
CA TYR A 50 -3.05 6.46 -4.29
C TYR A 50 -4.30 7.23 -4.72
N GLU A 51 -4.49 8.45 -4.21
CA GLU A 51 -5.63 9.30 -4.60
C GLU A 51 -5.56 9.66 -6.10
N THR A 52 -4.36 9.90 -6.63
CA THR A 52 -4.13 10.21 -8.04
C THR A 52 -4.46 9.03 -8.95
N VAL A 53 -3.99 7.82 -8.64
CA VAL A 53 -4.28 6.60 -9.41
C VAL A 53 -5.77 6.27 -9.32
N LYS A 54 -6.39 6.41 -8.13
CA LYS A 54 -7.82 6.17 -7.92
C LYS A 54 -8.69 7.12 -8.71
N SER A 55 -8.28 8.39 -8.82
CA SER A 55 -8.99 9.37 -9.64
C SER A 55 -8.80 9.15 -11.13
N GLN A 56 -7.62 8.66 -11.56
CA GLN A 56 -7.35 8.36 -12.97
C GLN A 56 -8.02 7.08 -13.44
N PHE A 57 -8.10 6.07 -12.56
CA PHE A 57 -8.63 4.75 -12.85
C PHE A 57 -9.70 4.33 -11.83
N PRO A 58 -10.88 4.97 -11.82
CA PRO A 58 -11.94 4.67 -10.86
C PRO A 58 -12.56 3.27 -11.03
N ASP A 59 -12.43 2.67 -12.22
CA ASP A 59 -12.89 1.31 -12.52
C ASP A 59 -11.90 0.21 -12.08
N TRP A 60 -10.70 0.56 -11.62
CA TRP A 60 -9.72 -0.42 -11.20
C TRP A 60 -10.06 -1.02 -9.84
N SER A 61 -9.79 -2.32 -9.72
CA SER A 61 -9.90 -3.02 -8.43
C SER A 61 -8.76 -2.64 -7.49
N SER A 62 -8.94 -2.86 -6.19
CA SER A 62 -7.90 -2.64 -5.17
C SER A 62 -6.57 -3.24 -5.60
N ASP A 63 -6.54 -4.49 -6.05
CA ASP A 63 -5.30 -5.16 -6.51
C ASP A 63 -4.62 -4.44 -7.66
N GLN A 64 -5.36 -4.03 -8.70
CA GLN A 64 -4.77 -3.37 -9.86
C GLN A 64 -4.16 -2.01 -9.47
N LEU A 65 -4.87 -1.28 -8.63
CA LEU A 65 -4.44 0.02 -8.14
C LEU A 65 -3.20 -0.11 -7.23
N LEU A 66 -3.20 -1.08 -6.31
CA LEU A 66 -2.09 -1.36 -5.43
C LEU A 66 -0.87 -1.92 -6.18
N ALA A 67 -1.07 -2.79 -7.17
CA ALA A 67 -0.02 -3.31 -8.04
C ALA A 67 0.64 -2.19 -8.85
N GLN A 68 -0.15 -1.25 -9.35
CA GLN A 68 0.36 -0.07 -10.05
C GLN A 68 1.23 0.78 -9.11
N LEU A 69 0.79 1.03 -7.88
CA LEU A 69 1.58 1.76 -6.90
C LEU A 69 2.86 0.99 -6.55
N TRP A 70 2.78 -0.32 -6.37
CA TRP A 70 3.92 -1.18 -6.06
C TRP A 70 5.04 -1.10 -7.12
N ASP A 71 4.67 -1.19 -8.39
CA ASP A 71 5.60 -1.16 -9.51
C ASP A 71 6.02 0.27 -9.88
N GLN A 72 5.07 1.16 -10.17
CA GLN A 72 5.35 2.51 -10.66
C GLN A 72 5.72 3.50 -9.56
N GLY A 73 5.18 3.31 -8.34
CA GLY A 73 5.55 4.11 -7.18
C GLY A 73 6.93 3.75 -6.62
N GLY A 74 7.51 2.62 -7.05
CA GLY A 74 8.81 2.15 -6.56
C GLY A 74 8.77 1.62 -5.13
N TYR A 75 7.58 1.42 -4.55
CA TYR A 75 7.41 0.88 -3.20
C TYR A 75 7.86 -0.58 -3.09
N SER A 76 7.92 -1.30 -4.21
CA SER A 76 8.54 -2.63 -4.32
C SER A 76 10.00 -2.67 -3.85
N TRP A 77 10.75 -1.57 -3.92
CA TRP A 77 12.12 -1.50 -3.41
C TRP A 77 12.16 -1.29 -1.89
N LEU A 78 11.17 -0.60 -1.33
CA LEU A 78 11.02 -0.47 0.12
C LEU A 78 10.47 -1.75 0.77
N ALA A 79 9.93 -2.65 -0.04
CA ALA A 79 9.38 -3.90 0.41
C ALA A 79 10.46 -4.83 0.98
N ALA A 80 10.21 -5.31 2.20
CA ALA A 80 10.99 -6.36 2.84
C ALA A 80 10.14 -7.63 2.97
N GLN A 81 10.79 -8.79 2.90
CA GLN A 81 10.14 -10.04 3.22
C GLN A 81 9.91 -10.09 4.74
N ASP A 82 8.66 -10.28 5.16
CA ASP A 82 8.34 -10.49 6.58
C ASP A 82 8.93 -11.86 6.98
N GLY A 83 9.99 -11.83 7.79
CA GLY A 83 10.86 -12.98 8.08
C GLY A 83 10.35 -13.91 9.15
#